data_AF-A0A2H5F605-F1
#
_entry.id   AF-A0A2H5F605-F1
#
_cell.length_a   1.000
_cell.length_b   1.000
_cell.length_c   1.000
_cell.angle_alpha   90.00
_cell.angle_beta   90.00
_cell.angle_gamma   90.00
#
_symmetry.space_group_name_H-M   'P 1'
#
loop_
_entity.id
_entity.type
_entity.pdbx_description
1 polymer ?
#
loop_
_entity_poly.entity_id
_entity_poly.type
_entity_poly.pdbx_seq_one_letter_code
_entity_poly.pdbx_strand_id
1 'polypeptide(L)'
;MSDDPVSLDARRSTEGQMATDFRRHALREFEADQEALRKRQEELEAQLLAEPSVTWMEAAVKAQYLIRRYAETAEARDARKQKLIQRALGDLARLIESEPKKP
;
A
#
# COMPACT_ATOMS: atom_id res chain seq x y z
N MET A 1 -7.27 -21.82 43.10
CA MET A 1 -6.72 -22.26 41.80
C MET A 1 -5.86 -21.12 41.31
N SER A 2 -4.55 -21.33 41.16
CA SER A 2 -3.65 -20.26 40.72
C SER A 2 -3.67 -20.22 39.19
N ASP A 3 -4.42 -19.29 38.63
CA ASP A 3 -4.48 -18.99 37.19
C ASP A 3 -3.25 -18.15 36.76
N ASP A 4 -2.05 -18.61 37.12
CA ASP A 4 -0.84 -18.00 36.58
C ASP A 4 -0.55 -18.61 35.19
N PRO A 5 -0.52 -17.79 34.13
CA PRO A 5 -0.28 -18.29 32.78
C PRO A 5 1.12 -18.92 32.70
N VAL A 6 1.16 -20.21 32.37
CA VAL A 6 2.41 -20.95 32.20
C VAL A 6 3.13 -20.46 30.95
N SER A 7 4.34 -19.92 31.12
CA SER A 7 5.22 -19.57 29.99
C SER A 7 5.73 -20.84 29.31
N LEU A 8 5.21 -21.13 28.12
CA LEU A 8 5.66 -22.24 27.29
C LEU A 8 7.08 -22.02 26.73
N ASP A 9 7.47 -20.75 26.55
CA ASP A 9 8.83 -20.40 26.13
C ASP A 9 9.85 -20.77 27.19
N ALA A 10 9.55 -20.58 28.48
CA ALA A 10 10.44 -20.96 29.59
C ALA A 10 10.70 -22.48 29.68
N ARG A 11 9.90 -23.31 28.99
CA ARG A 11 10.03 -24.77 28.95
C ARG A 11 10.78 -25.28 27.70
N ARG A 12 11.16 -24.40 26.77
CA ARG A 12 11.94 -24.77 25.57
C ARG A 12 13.44 -24.85 25.88
N SER A 13 14.17 -25.58 25.05
CA SER A 13 15.63 -25.49 25.01
C SER A 13 16.05 -24.05 24.67
N THR A 14 17.25 -23.67 25.10
CA THR A 14 17.85 -22.35 24.83
C THR A 14 17.89 -22.03 23.34
N GLU A 15 18.25 -23.00 22.50
CA GLU A 15 18.22 -22.87 21.03
C GLU A 15 16.81 -22.62 20.49
N GLY A 16 15.80 -23.31 21.05
CA GLY A 16 14.40 -23.14 20.66
C GLY A 16 13.82 -21.77 21.05
N GLN A 17 14.27 -21.23 22.19
CA GLN A 17 13.95 -19.86 22.62
C GLN A 17 14.58 -18.84 21.67
N MET A 18 15.90 -18.92 21.45
CA MET A 18 16.63 -18.00 20.56
C MET A 18 16.06 -18.00 19.14
N ALA A 19 15.81 -19.17 18.56
CA ALA A 19 15.23 -19.27 17.22
C ALA A 19 13.83 -18.61 17.12
N THR A 20 13.06 -18.63 18.21
CA THR A 20 11.75 -17.97 18.27
C THR A 20 11.89 -16.47 18.47
N ASP A 21 12.84 -16.03 19.28
CA ASP A 21 13.15 -14.62 19.48
C ASP A 21 13.62 -13.95 18.18
N PHE A 22 14.49 -14.61 17.41
CA PHE A 22 14.90 -14.11 16.09
C PHE A 22 13.71 -13.96 15.14
N ARG A 23 12.80 -14.95 15.08
CA ARG A 23 11.59 -14.84 14.25
C ARG A 23 10.68 -13.70 14.71
N ARG A 24 10.49 -13.53 16.02
CA ARG A 24 9.70 -12.42 16.58
C ARG A 24 10.32 -11.08 16.26
N HIS A 25 11.64 -10.96 16.37
CA HIS A 25 12.36 -9.73 16.04
C HIS A 25 12.22 -9.38 14.57
N ALA A 26 12.50 -10.34 13.68
CA ALA A 26 12.38 -10.14 12.25
C ALA A 26 10.94 -9.76 11.83
N LEU A 27 9.92 -10.36 12.45
CA LEU A 27 8.53 -10.00 12.21
C LEU A 27 8.23 -8.57 12.69
N ARG A 28 8.69 -8.17 13.87
CA ARG A 28 8.51 -6.81 14.40
C ARG A 28 9.20 -5.75 13.54
N GLU A 29 10.41 -6.01 13.09
CA GLU A 29 11.13 -5.12 12.16
C GLU A 29 10.36 -4.98 10.85
N PHE A 30 9.90 -6.09 10.29
CA PHE A 30 9.07 -6.08 9.09
C PHE A 30 7.77 -5.30 9.29
N GLU A 31 7.07 -5.50 10.41
CA GLU A 31 5.84 -4.76 10.75
C GLU A 31 6.12 -3.26 10.88
N ALA A 32 7.21 -2.87 11.56
CA ALA A 32 7.60 -1.47 11.70
C ALA A 32 7.91 -0.81 10.35
N ASP A 33 8.60 -1.52 9.46
CA ASP A 33 8.89 -1.06 8.11
C ASP A 33 7.61 -0.90 7.28
N GLN A 34 6.68 -1.87 7.35
CA GLN A 34 5.38 -1.78 6.67
C GLN A 34 4.55 -0.59 7.18
N GLU A 35 4.55 -0.34 8.49
CA GLU A 35 3.87 0.82 9.08
C GLU A 35 4.50 2.15 8.64
N ALA A 36 5.84 2.22 8.60
CA ALA A 36 6.55 3.41 8.14
C ALA A 36 6.26 3.70 6.66
N LEU A 37 6.24 2.67 5.81
CA LEU A 37 5.85 2.79 4.40
C LEU A 37 4.40 3.25 4.25
N ARG A 38 3.48 2.69 5.04
CA ARG A 38 2.07 3.08 5.01
C ARG A 38 1.88 4.55 5.40
N LYS A 39 2.49 5.01 6.48
CA LYS A 39 2.41 6.42 6.93
C LYS A 39 2.94 7.38 5.86
N ARG A 40 4.10 7.06 5.29
CA ARG A 40 4.70 7.88 4.23
C ARG A 40 3.80 7.93 2.99
N GLN A 41 3.16 6.82 2.64
CA GLN A 41 2.19 6.78 1.53
C GLN A 41 0.99 7.67 1.82
N GLU A 42 0.41 7.58 3.02
CA GLU A 42 -0.73 8.40 3.45
C GLU A 42 -0.39 9.90 3.44
N GLU A 43 0.82 10.29 3.87
CA GLU A 43 1.28 11.68 3.81
C GLU A 43 1.38 12.20 2.37
N LEU A 44 1.92 11.40 1.45
CA LEU A 44 2.01 11.77 0.04
C LEU A 44 0.64 11.86 -0.62
N GLU A 45 -0.28 10.95 -0.28
CA GLU A 45 -1.67 10.99 -0.74
C GLU A 45 -2.40 12.23 -0.22
N ALA A 46 -2.20 12.59 1.06
CA ALA A 46 -2.76 13.78 1.64
C ALA A 46 -2.28 15.05 0.91
N GLN A 47 -0.98 15.13 0.57
CA GLN A 47 -0.45 16.24 -0.22
C GLN A 47 -1.00 16.26 -1.65
N LEU A 48 -1.11 15.09 -2.30
CA LEU A 48 -1.66 14.97 -3.65
C LEU A 48 -3.13 15.45 -3.71
N LEU A 49 -3.89 15.23 -2.64
CA LEU A 49 -5.31 15.58 -2.52
C LEU A 49 -5.57 16.91 -1.79
N ALA A 50 -4.55 17.56 -1.25
CA ALA A 50 -4.69 18.77 -0.44
C ALA A 50 -5.29 19.95 -1.23
N GLU A 51 -4.91 20.07 -2.50
CA GLU A 51 -5.40 21.13 -3.38
C GLU A 51 -6.35 20.57 -4.44
N PRO A 52 -7.47 21.26 -4.73
CA PRO A 52 -8.31 20.95 -5.88
C PRO A 52 -7.49 21.03 -7.17
N SER A 53 -7.74 20.12 -8.11
CA SER A 53 -7.14 20.22 -9.43
C SER A 53 -7.71 21.43 -10.17
N VAL A 54 -6.83 22.27 -10.73
CA VAL A 54 -7.20 23.45 -11.51
C VAL A 54 -7.13 23.20 -13.02
N THR A 55 -6.48 22.11 -13.43
CA THR A 55 -6.41 21.67 -14.84
C THR A 55 -6.94 20.25 -15.03
N TRP A 56 -7.36 19.94 -16.26
CA TRP A 56 -7.72 18.57 -16.65
C TRP A 56 -6.54 17.62 -16.54
N MET A 57 -5.34 18.07 -16.89
CA MET A 57 -4.09 17.35 -16.65
C MET A 57 -3.94 16.89 -15.19
N GLU A 58 -4.02 17.82 -14.24
CA GLU A 58 -3.89 17.50 -12.80
C GLU A 58 -4.98 16.54 -12.32
N ALA A 59 -6.23 16.74 -12.76
CA ALA A 59 -7.33 15.84 -12.42
C ALA A 59 -7.10 14.43 -12.99
N ALA A 60 -6.63 14.32 -14.24
CA ALA A 60 -6.36 13.04 -14.89
C ALA A 60 -5.20 12.28 -14.22
N VAL A 61 -4.14 12.99 -13.80
CA VAL A 61 -3.02 12.39 -13.05
C VAL A 61 -3.49 11.85 -11.70
N LYS A 62 -4.28 12.62 -10.93
CA LYS A 62 -4.86 12.15 -9.66
C LYS A 62 -5.80 10.97 -9.86
N ALA A 63 -6.64 10.99 -10.90
CA ALA A 63 -7.51 9.87 -11.24
C ALA A 63 -6.71 8.62 -11.63
N GLN A 64 -5.66 8.76 -12.44
CA GLN A 64 -4.76 7.67 -12.81
C GLN A 64 -4.14 7.03 -11.57
N TYR A 65 -3.68 7.85 -10.62
CA TYR A 65 -3.14 7.37 -9.35
C TYR A 65 -4.17 6.54 -8.56
N LEU A 66 -5.37 7.08 -8.33
CA LEU A 66 -6.43 6.39 -7.59
C LEU A 66 -6.85 5.08 -8.24
N ILE A 67 -6.97 5.06 -9.57
CA ILE A 67 -7.34 3.86 -10.33
C ILE A 67 -6.25 2.78 -10.21
N ARG A 68 -4.96 3.16 -10.26
CA ARG A 68 -3.86 2.21 -10.04
C ARG A 68 -3.89 1.65 -8.62
N ARG A 69 -4.14 2.49 -7.62
CA ARG A 69 -4.26 2.05 -6.22
C ARG A 69 -5.42 1.07 -6.03
N TYR A 70 -6.57 1.35 -6.64
CA TYR A 70 -7.70 0.42 -6.64
C TYR A 70 -7.36 -0.91 -7.33
N ALA A 71 -6.59 -0.87 -8.41
CA ALA A 71 -6.20 -2.08 -9.16
C ALA A 71 -5.39 -3.09 -8.33
N GLU A 72 -4.71 -2.64 -7.27
CA GLU A 72 -3.91 -3.47 -6.36
C GLU A 72 -4.77 -4.20 -5.30
N THR A 73 -6.02 -3.78 -5.09
CA THR A 73 -6.88 -4.37 -4.06
C THR A 73 -7.44 -5.73 -4.49
N ALA A 74 -7.88 -6.53 -3.51
CA ALA A 74 -8.46 -7.84 -3.79
C ALA A 74 -9.73 -7.75 -4.64
N GLU A 75 -10.53 -6.70 -4.42
CA GLU A 75 -11.79 -6.42 -5.10
C GLU A 75 -11.60 -6.17 -6.60
N ALA A 76 -10.44 -5.66 -7.00
CA ALA A 76 -10.12 -5.35 -8.39
C ALA A 76 -9.48 -6.53 -9.14
N ARG A 77 -9.18 -7.67 -8.49
CA ARG A 77 -8.44 -8.79 -9.11
C ARG A 77 -9.21 -9.57 -10.20
N ASP A 78 -10.53 -9.44 -10.25
CA ASP A 78 -11.32 -10.05 -11.31
C ASP A 78 -10.87 -9.58 -12.71
N ALA A 79 -10.82 -10.53 -13.66
CA ALA A 79 -10.27 -10.30 -15.00
C ALA A 79 -11.04 -9.22 -15.79
N ARG A 80 -12.36 -9.13 -15.61
CA ARG A 80 -13.16 -8.09 -16.27
C ARG A 80 -12.84 -6.72 -15.70
N LYS A 81 -12.73 -6.58 -14.38
CA LYS A 81 -12.34 -5.31 -13.73
C LYS A 81 -10.93 -4.87 -14.15
N GLN A 82 -9.96 -5.77 -14.14
CA GLN A 82 -8.61 -5.48 -14.60
C GLN A 82 -8.60 -4.96 -16.05
N LYS A 83 -9.37 -5.59 -16.95
CA LYS A 83 -9.47 -5.12 -18.34
C LYS A 83 -10.04 -3.70 -18.46
N LEU A 84 -11.06 -3.37 -17.68
CA LEU A 84 -11.65 -2.03 -17.65
C LEU A 84 -10.66 -1.00 -17.10
N ILE A 85 -9.97 -1.34 -16.00
CA ILE A 85 -8.93 -0.51 -15.39
C ILE A 85 -7.82 -0.20 -16.40
N GLN A 86 -7.27 -1.22 -17.06
CA GLN A 86 -6.19 -1.05 -18.03
C GLN A 86 -6.60 -0.16 -19.20
N ARG A 87 -7.83 -0.32 -19.70
CA ARG A 87 -8.35 0.54 -20.77
C ARG A 87 -8.49 1.99 -20.32
N ALA A 88 -9.10 2.23 -19.15
CA ALA A 88 -9.25 3.56 -18.60
C ALA A 88 -7.90 4.26 -18.35
N LEU A 89 -6.93 3.54 -17.78
CA LEU A 89 -5.57 4.05 -17.55
C LEU A 89 -4.87 4.41 -18.87
N GLY A 90 -5.02 3.57 -19.89
CA GLY A 90 -4.47 3.82 -21.23
C GLY A 90 -5.12 5.03 -21.90
N ASP A 91 -6.43 5.21 -21.74
CA ASP A 91 -7.16 6.36 -22.30
C ASP A 91 -6.74 7.66 -21.61
N LEU A 92 -6.61 7.67 -20.28
CA LEU A 92 -6.10 8.81 -19.52
C LEU A 92 -4.66 9.17 -19.90
N ALA A 93 -3.78 8.17 -20.06
CA ALA A 93 -2.40 8.41 -20.46
C ALA A 93 -2.31 9.08 -21.84
N ARG A 94 -3.08 8.61 -22.82
CA ARG A 94 -3.12 9.22 -24.16
C ARG A 94 -3.64 10.66 -24.12
N LEU A 95 -4.67 10.93 -23.31
CA LEU A 95 -5.21 12.28 -23.17
C LEU A 95 -4.19 13.25 -22.55
N ILE A 96 -3.50 12.79 -21.50
CA ILE A 96 -2.40 13.52 -20.85
C ILE A 96 -1.29 13.86 -21.87
N GLU A 97 -0.89 12.90 -22.69
CA GLU A 97 0.15 13.12 -23.71
C GLU A 97 -0.30 14.07 -24.83
N SER A 98 -1.60 14.09 -25.13
CA SER A 98 -2.17 14.90 -26.21
C SER A 98 -2.45 16.36 -25.84
N GLU A 99 -2.45 16.70 -24.54
CA GLU A 99 -2.70 18.07 -24.11
C GLU A 99 -1.48 18.94 -24.46
N PRO A 100 -1.67 20.07 -25.17
CA PRO A 100 -0.55 20.92 -25.57
C PRO A 100 0.14 21.45 -24.31
N LYS A 101 1.42 21.11 -24.12
CA LYS A 101 2.27 21.76 -23.13
C LYS A 101 2.22 23.26 -23.44
N LYS A 102 1.61 24.04 -22.54
CA LYS A 102 1.68 25.51 -22.63
C LYS A 102 3.16 25.90 -22.75
N PRO A 103 3.52 26.78 -23.70
CA PRO A 103 4.89 27.25 -23.87
C PRO A 103 5.39 28.03 -22.65
#